data_AF-A0A349PMJ2-F1
#
_entry.id   AF-A0A349PMJ2-F1
#
_cell.length_a   1.000
_cell.length_b   1.000
_cell.length_c   1.000
_cell.angle_alpha   90.00
_cell.angle_beta   90.00
_cell.angle_gamma   90.00
#
_symmetry.space_group_name_H-M   'P 1'
#
loop_
_entity.id
_entity.type
_entity.pdbx_description
1 polymer ?
#
loop_
_entity_poly.entity_id
_entity_poly.type
_entity_poly.pdbx_seq_one_letter_code
_entity_poly.pdbx_strand_id
1 'polypeptide(L)'
;EEKGRQLEAEINRFKQEAQNFQAQAQANGQAWAQQKGAELQRREQQLAQAQQALAQQLQQEGGTEMDSLVSNVKKTIKAYGKEKGYTYIYGSGDSNPSILYAEDKLDITKEMIKLLNDKYKASATKEEV
;
A
#
# COMPACT_ATOMS: atom_id res chain seq x y z
N GLU A 1 3.62 -8.45 -0.37
CA GLU A 1 4.72 -8.43 0.62
C GLU A 1 5.98 -9.23 0.21
N GLU A 2 5.85 -10.46 -0.29
CA GLU A 2 7.01 -11.32 -0.60
C GLU A 2 7.95 -10.75 -1.68
N LYS A 3 7.39 -10.20 -2.76
CA LYS A 3 8.17 -9.57 -3.85
C LYS A 3 9.02 -8.38 -3.37
N GLY A 4 8.52 -7.59 -2.41
CA GLY A 4 9.28 -6.47 -1.84
C GLY A 4 10.47 -6.93 -1.01
N ARG A 5 10.27 -7.95 -0.17
CA ARG A 5 11.36 -8.56 0.62
C ARG A 5 12.43 -9.19 -0.25
N GLN A 6 12.04 -9.86 -1.34
CA GLN A 6 12.97 -10.43 -2.31
C GLN A 6 13.80 -9.35 -2.99
N LEU A 7 13.17 -8.29 -3.50
CA LEU A 7 13.86 -7.17 -4.14
C LEU A 7 14.83 -6.46 -3.18
N GLU A 8 14.42 -6.25 -1.93
CA GLU A 8 15.29 -5.66 -0.90
C GLU A 8 16.53 -6.54 -0.62
N ALA A 9 16.35 -7.85 -0.53
CA ALA A 9 17.46 -8.78 -0.39
C ALA A 9 18.42 -8.74 -1.60
N GLU A 10 17.89 -8.61 -2.82
CA GLU A 10 18.71 -8.46 -4.03
C GLU A 10 19.49 -7.15 -4.06
N ILE A 11 18.86 -6.03 -3.67
CA ILE A 11 19.53 -4.74 -3.53
C ILE A 11 20.67 -4.82 -2.50
N ASN A 12 20.43 -5.48 -1.36
CA ASN A 12 21.44 -5.65 -0.33
C ASN A 12 22.62 -6.51 -0.82
N ARG A 13 22.34 -7.59 -1.55
CA ARG A 13 23.39 -8.40 -2.20
C ARG A 13 24.18 -7.59 -3.21
N PHE A 14 23.50 -6.83 -4.08
CA PHE A 14 24.15 -5.95 -5.05
C PHE A 14 25.07 -4.93 -4.37
N LYS A 15 24.62 -4.27 -3.29
CA LYS A 15 25.46 -3.34 -2.52
C LYS A 15 26.72 -3.99 -1.98
N GLN A 16 26.62 -5.20 -1.45
CA GLN A 16 27.78 -5.96 -0.96
C GLN A 16 28.72 -6.35 -2.10
N GLU A 17 28.18 -6.81 -3.23
CA GLU A 17 28.97 -7.14 -4.43
C GLU A 17 29.70 -5.91 -4.96
N ALA A 18 29.03 -4.76 -5.04
CA ALA A 18 29.61 -3.50 -5.48
C ALA A 18 30.70 -2.98 -4.51
N GLN A 19 30.50 -3.11 -3.19
CA GLN A 19 31.52 -2.75 -2.20
C GLN A 19 32.76 -3.63 -2.31
N ASN A 20 32.58 -4.93 -2.54
CA ASN A 20 33.68 -5.88 -2.66
C ASN A 20 34.34 -5.87 -4.05
N PHE A 21 33.73 -5.22 -5.04
CA PHE A 21 34.19 -5.20 -6.42
C PHE A 21 35.64 -4.74 -6.55
N GLN A 22 36.04 -3.68 -5.83
CA GLN A 22 37.41 -3.16 -5.91
C GLN A 22 38.45 -4.16 -5.40
N ALA A 23 38.19 -4.82 -4.27
CA ALA A 23 39.09 -5.85 -3.72
C ALA A 23 39.15 -7.10 -4.63
N GLN A 24 38.00 -7.52 -5.17
CA GLN A 24 37.95 -8.66 -6.10
C GLN A 24 38.61 -8.34 -7.44
N ALA A 25 38.51 -7.10 -7.93
CA ALA A 25 39.17 -6.66 -9.15
C ALA A 25 40.70 -6.70 -9.03
N GLN A 26 41.24 -6.34 -7.86
CA GLN A 26 42.67 -6.46 -7.57
C GLN A 26 43.13 -7.93 -7.51
N ALA A 27 42.31 -8.83 -6.97
CA ALA A 27 42.64 -10.24 -6.84
C ALA A 27 42.48 -11.04 -8.16
N ASN A 28 41.46 -10.73 -8.97
CA ASN A 28 41.10 -11.50 -10.17
C ASN A 28 41.62 -10.87 -11.49
N GLY A 29 42.13 -9.64 -11.43
CA GLY A 29 42.71 -8.94 -12.58
C GLY A 29 41.69 -8.23 -13.47
N GLN A 30 42.22 -7.58 -14.52
CA GLN A 30 41.49 -6.59 -15.32
C GLN A 30 40.35 -7.20 -16.18
N ALA A 31 40.54 -8.40 -16.72
CA ALA A 31 39.53 -9.06 -17.54
C ALA A 31 38.27 -9.42 -16.73
N TRP A 32 38.46 -9.91 -15.50
CA TRP A 32 37.37 -10.18 -14.56
C TRP A 32 36.65 -8.88 -14.18
N ALA A 33 37.41 -7.81 -13.88
CA ALA A 33 36.85 -6.52 -13.50
C ALA A 33 35.97 -5.92 -14.61
N GLN A 34 36.37 -6.04 -15.88
CA GLN A 34 35.56 -5.57 -17.00
C GLN A 34 34.23 -6.34 -17.13
N GLN A 35 34.28 -7.67 -17.04
CA GLN A 35 33.05 -8.49 -17.12
C GLN A 35 32.12 -8.21 -15.93
N LYS A 36 32.66 -8.22 -14.71
CA LYS A 36 31.87 -8.02 -13.50
C LYS A 36 31.33 -6.59 -13.42
N GLY A 37 32.06 -5.59 -13.89
CA GLY A 37 31.59 -4.21 -13.98
C GLY A 37 30.37 -4.07 -14.90
N ALA A 38 30.42 -4.68 -16.09
CA ALA A 38 29.29 -4.69 -17.02
C ALA A 38 28.06 -5.43 -16.44
N GLU A 39 28.29 -6.54 -15.72
CA GLU A 39 27.22 -7.27 -15.03
C GLU A 39 26.58 -6.41 -13.93
N LEU A 40 27.39 -5.76 -13.08
CA LEU A 40 26.90 -4.90 -12.00
C LEU A 40 26.09 -3.73 -12.55
N GLN A 41 26.56 -3.07 -13.61
CA GLN A 41 25.82 -1.98 -14.25
C GLN A 41 24.47 -2.45 -14.82
N ARG A 42 24.43 -3.61 -15.48
CA ARG A 42 23.17 -4.18 -15.97
C ARG A 42 22.22 -4.51 -14.82
N ARG A 43 22.75 -5.08 -13.74
CA ARG A 43 21.98 -5.46 -12.56
C ARG A 43 21.43 -4.23 -11.83
N GLU A 44 22.20 -3.15 -11.74
CA GLU A 44 21.76 -1.86 -11.19
C GLU A 44 20.53 -1.34 -11.95
N GLN A 45 20.59 -1.33 -13.29
CA GLN A 45 19.46 -0.89 -14.12
C GLN A 45 18.21 -1.76 -13.91
N GLN A 46 18.38 -3.08 -13.82
CA GLN A 46 17.28 -4.01 -13.58
C GLN A 46 16.65 -3.80 -12.21
N LEU A 47 17.46 -3.62 -11.16
CA LEU A 47 16.97 -3.36 -9.80
C LEU A 47 16.22 -2.03 -9.71
N ALA A 48 16.71 -0.98 -10.36
CA ALA A 48 16.04 0.31 -10.41
C ALA A 48 14.66 0.22 -11.08
N GLN A 49 14.57 -0.48 -12.22
CA GLN A 49 13.30 -0.71 -12.91
C GLN A 49 12.34 -1.54 -12.06
N ALA A 50 12.83 -2.62 -11.43
CA ALA A 50 12.02 -3.47 -10.56
C ALA A 50 11.48 -2.69 -9.34
N GLN A 51 12.29 -1.81 -8.76
CA GLN A 51 11.88 -0.96 -7.64
C GLN A 51 10.78 0.03 -8.05
N GLN A 52 10.91 0.70 -9.19
CA GLN A 52 9.88 1.61 -9.69
C GLN A 52 8.58 0.87 -10.01
N ALA A 53 8.67 -0.30 -10.66
CA ALA A 53 7.50 -1.12 -10.98
C ALA A 53 6.77 -1.61 -9.72
N LEU A 54 7.52 -2.08 -8.70
CA LEU A 54 6.94 -2.49 -7.43
C LEU A 54 6.24 -1.32 -6.73
N ALA A 55 6.84 -0.12 -6.71
CA ALA A 55 6.23 1.05 -6.11
C ALA A 55 4.90 1.42 -6.80
N GLN A 56 4.86 1.38 -8.14
CA GLN A 56 3.62 1.61 -8.90
C GLN A 56 2.57 0.53 -8.61
N GLN A 57 2.97 -0.75 -8.55
CA GLN A 57 2.07 -1.84 -8.22
C GLN A 57 1.47 -1.67 -6.82
N LEU A 58 2.29 -1.35 -5.81
CA LEU A 58 1.82 -1.11 -4.44
C LEU A 58 0.87 0.09 -4.38
N GLN A 59 1.12 1.15 -5.14
CA GLN A 59 0.22 2.30 -5.22
C GLN A 59 -1.13 1.92 -5.86
N GLN A 60 -1.13 1.10 -6.91
CA GLN A 60 -2.35 0.64 -7.56
C GLN A 60 -3.14 -0.33 -6.68
N GLU A 61 -2.47 -1.27 -6.03
CA GLU A 61 -3.08 -2.21 -5.09
C GLU A 61 -3.68 -1.46 -3.89
N GLY A 62 -2.91 -0.55 -3.28
CA GLY A 62 -3.38 0.29 -2.19
C GLY A 62 -4.56 1.18 -2.60
N GLY A 63 -4.54 1.73 -3.82
CA GLY A 63 -5.67 2.48 -4.37
C GLY A 63 -6.92 1.62 -4.56
N THR A 64 -6.78 0.41 -5.12
CA THR A 64 -7.89 -0.52 -5.34
C THR A 64 -8.52 -0.99 -4.03
N GLU A 65 -7.69 -1.32 -3.04
CA GLU A 65 -8.14 -1.73 -1.72
C GLU A 65 -8.83 -0.56 -1.00
N MET A 66 -8.26 0.65 -1.07
CA MET A 66 -8.88 1.86 -0.55
C MET A 66 -10.23 2.14 -1.21
N ASP A 67 -10.34 2.00 -2.54
CA ASP A 67 -11.59 2.19 -3.27
C ASP A 67 -12.66 1.17 -2.83
N SER A 68 -12.26 -0.09 -2.62
CA SER A 68 -13.13 -1.13 -2.08
C SER A 68 -13.62 -0.79 -0.67
N LEU A 69 -12.72 -0.35 0.21
CA LEU A 69 -13.05 0.10 1.56
C LEU A 69 -14.03 1.28 1.53
N VAL A 70 -13.74 2.32 0.74
CA VAL A 70 -14.61 3.50 0.58
C VAL A 70 -15.98 3.09 0.04
N SER A 71 -16.04 2.17 -0.92
CA SER A 71 -17.29 1.64 -1.48
C SER A 71 -18.11 0.92 -0.40
N ASN A 72 -17.49 0.08 0.42
CA ASN A 72 -18.15 -0.65 1.50
C ASN A 72 -18.66 0.29 2.61
N VAL A 73 -17.88 1.32 2.95
CA VAL A 73 -18.29 2.38 3.86
C VAL A 73 -19.51 3.12 3.30
N LYS A 74 -19.45 3.59 2.05
CA LYS A 74 -20.57 4.28 1.38
C LYS A 74 -21.84 3.44 1.34
N LYS A 75 -21.73 2.14 1.03
CA LYS A 75 -22.88 1.21 1.03
C LYS A 75 -23.51 1.09 2.42
N THR A 76 -22.68 0.98 3.45
CA THR A 76 -23.13 0.87 4.84
C THR A 76 -23.84 2.14 5.31
N ILE A 77 -23.25 3.31 5.05
CA ILE A 77 -23.85 4.62 5.34
C ILE A 77 -25.19 4.78 4.62
N LYS A 78 -25.26 4.40 3.33
CA LYS A 78 -26.50 4.48 2.55
C LYS A 78 -27.60 3.56 3.08
N ALA A 79 -27.25 2.35 3.50
CA ALA A 79 -28.21 1.40 4.08
C ALA A 79 -28.75 1.93 5.42
N TYR A 80 -27.85 2.40 6.30
CA TYR A 80 -28.22 3.01 7.58
C TYR A 80 -29.09 4.26 7.38
N GLY A 81 -28.71 5.13 6.44
CA GLY A 81 -29.47 6.33 6.09
C GLY A 81 -30.92 6.02 5.73
N LYS A 82 -31.13 5.01 4.88
CA LYS A 82 -32.48 4.56 4.50
C LYS A 82 -33.26 3.96 5.68
N GLU A 83 -32.61 3.13 6.50
CA GLU A 83 -33.25 2.48 7.64
C GLU A 83 -33.72 3.48 8.70
N LYS A 84 -32.92 4.52 8.94
CA LYS A 84 -33.21 5.57 9.93
C LYS A 84 -33.98 6.76 9.36
N GLY A 85 -34.32 6.75 8.07
CA GLY A 85 -35.11 7.79 7.43
C GLY A 85 -34.37 9.11 7.17
N TYR A 86 -33.04 9.07 7.05
CA TYR A 86 -32.25 10.25 6.68
C TYR A 86 -32.47 10.62 5.21
N THR A 87 -32.81 11.88 4.97
CA THR A 87 -32.86 12.44 3.62
C THR A 87 -31.45 12.70 3.06
N TYR A 88 -30.52 13.12 3.92
CA TYR A 88 -29.13 13.41 3.57
C TYR A 88 -28.19 13.00 4.70
N ILE A 89 -26.98 12.57 4.34
CA ILE A 89 -25.85 12.38 5.25
C ILE A 89 -24.67 13.13 4.62
N TYR A 90 -24.08 14.05 5.37
CA TYR A 90 -22.97 14.87 4.92
C TYR A 90 -21.64 14.33 5.45
N GLY A 91 -20.58 14.47 4.64
CA GLY A 91 -19.23 14.20 5.10
C GLY A 91 -18.66 15.38 5.89
N SER A 92 -18.15 15.11 7.07
CA SER A 92 -17.30 16.02 7.84
C SER A 92 -15.83 15.56 7.74
N GLY A 93 -14.90 16.51 7.71
CA GLY A 93 -13.47 16.21 7.65
C GLY A 93 -12.63 17.44 7.32
N ASP A 94 -11.37 17.43 7.74
CA ASP A 94 -10.49 18.61 7.67
C ASP A 94 -10.09 19.00 6.25
N SER A 95 -10.00 18.02 5.33
CA SER A 95 -9.50 18.27 3.98
C SER A 95 -10.54 18.87 3.03
N ASN A 96 -11.85 18.71 3.30
CA ASN A 96 -12.97 19.25 2.50
C ASN A 96 -14.30 19.14 3.29
N PRO A 97 -14.51 19.98 4.32
CA PRO A 97 -15.71 19.90 5.14
C PRO A 97 -16.95 20.31 4.33
N SER A 98 -17.94 19.43 4.22
CA SER A 98 -19.24 19.80 3.63
C SER A 98 -20.10 20.62 4.61
N ILE A 99 -19.75 20.57 5.91
CA ILE A 99 -20.41 21.30 6.98
C ILE A 99 -19.34 21.99 7.84
N LEU A 100 -19.51 23.30 8.06
CA LEU A 100 -18.59 24.11 8.88
C LEU A 100 -18.85 23.97 10.39
N TYR A 101 -20.10 23.73 10.78
CA TYR A 101 -20.52 23.50 12.15
C TYR A 101 -21.79 22.65 12.20
N ALA A 102 -21.81 21.66 13.09
CA ALA A 102 -22.99 20.88 13.46
C ALA A 102 -22.92 20.56 14.95
N GLU A 103 -24.07 20.37 15.59
CA GLU A 103 -24.11 19.87 16.96
C GLU A 103 -23.64 18.41 17.01
N ASP A 104 -22.85 18.03 18.02
CA ASP A 104 -22.31 16.66 18.20
C ASP A 104 -23.41 15.58 18.21
N LYS A 105 -24.63 15.92 18.65
CA LYS A 105 -25.77 15.00 18.65
C LYS A 105 -26.20 14.55 17.24
N LEU A 106 -25.77 15.27 16.20
CA LEU A 106 -26.03 14.95 14.79
C LEU A 106 -24.89 14.11 14.18
N ASP A 107 -23.78 13.91 14.90
CA ASP A 107 -22.65 13.11 14.46
C ASP A 107 -22.93 11.61 14.65
N ILE A 108 -23.10 10.91 13.53
CA ILE A 108 -23.32 9.46 13.48
C ILE A 108 -22.03 8.64 13.35
N THR A 109 -20.85 9.27 13.35
CA THR A 109 -19.55 8.63 13.05
C THR A 109 -19.27 7.44 13.98
N LYS A 110 -19.53 7.59 15.28
CA LYS A 110 -19.32 6.51 16.26
C LYS A 110 -20.22 5.30 15.98
N GLU A 111 -21.48 5.54 15.60
CA GLU A 111 -22.40 4.47 15.22
C GLU A 111 -21.95 3.79 13.93
N MET A 112 -21.45 4.56 12.96
CA MET A 112 -20.98 4.01 11.68
C MET A 112 -19.73 3.16 11.87
N ILE A 113 -18.77 3.60 12.69
CA ILE A 113 -17.59 2.81 13.05
C ILE A 113 -18.01 1.49 13.68
N LYS A 114 -18.95 1.52 14.64
CA LYS A 114 -19.46 0.30 15.27
C LYS A 114 -20.09 -0.65 14.26
N LEU A 115 -20.99 -0.14 13.42
CA LEU A 115 -21.69 -0.93 12.40
C LEU A 115 -20.73 -1.56 11.38
N LEU A 116 -19.71 -0.81 10.95
CA LEU A 116 -18.68 -1.30 10.02
C LEU A 116 -17.83 -2.40 10.66
N ASN A 117 -17.39 -2.19 11.91
CA ASN A 117 -16.60 -3.19 12.64
C ASN A 117 -17.40 -4.46 12.91
N ASP A 118 -18.67 -4.34 13.28
CA ASP A 118 -19.55 -5.49 13.51
C ASP A 118 -19.78 -6.27 12.21
N LYS A 119 -19.98 -5.58 11.09
CA LYS A 119 -20.07 -6.20 9.75
C LYS A 119 -18.78 -6.91 9.36
N TYR A 120 -17.62 -6.30 9.60
CA TYR A 120 -16.32 -6.90 9.30
C TYR A 120 -16.07 -8.16 10.14
N LYS A 121 -16.35 -8.11 11.45
CA LYS A 121 -16.27 -9.29 12.33
C LYS A 121 -17.19 -10.40 11.85
N ALA A 122 -18.43 -10.07 11.48
CA ALA A 122 -19.40 -11.03 10.98
C ALA A 122 -19.00 -11.66 9.63
N SER A 123 -18.34 -10.93 8.73
CA SER A 123 -17.80 -11.49 7.49
C SER A 123 -16.56 -12.36 7.75
N ALA A 124 -15.67 -11.97 8.66
CA ALA A 124 -14.50 -12.76 9.03
C ALA A 124 -14.90 -14.13 9.62
N THR A 125 -15.93 -14.18 10.46
CA THR A 125 -16.47 -15.44 10.98
C THR A 125 -17.17 -16.32 9.95
N LYS A 126 -17.45 -15.83 8.73
CA LYS A 126 -18.09 -16.63 7.66
C LYS A 126 -17.10 -17.24 6.67
N GLU A 127 -15.86 -16.76 6.63
CA GLU A 127 -14.79 -17.34 5.81
C GLU A 127 -14.03 -18.46 6.54
N GLU A 128 -14.20 -18.59 7.86
CA GLU A 128 -13.65 -19.68 8.68
C GLU A 128 -14.58 -20.90 8.85
N VAL A 129 -15.75 -20.95 8.18
CA VAL A 129 -16.73 -22.06 8.28
C VAL A 129 -16.95 -22.78 6.95
#